data_AF-A0A7H9HWV2-F1
#
_entry.id   AF-A0A7H9HWV2-F1
#
_cell.length_a   1.000
_cell.length_b   1.000
_cell.length_c   1.000
_cell.angle_alpha   90.00
_cell.angle_beta   90.00
_cell.angle_gamma   90.00
#
_symmetry.space_group_name_H-M   'P 1'
#
loop_
_entity.id
_entity.type
_entity.pdbx_description
1 polymer ?
#
loop_
_entity_poly.entity_id
_entity_poly.type
_entity_poly.pdbx_seq_one_letter_code
_entity_poly.pdbx_strand_id
1 'polypeptide(L)'
;MWKYCRLSNKKLQLPIMSDYKGHLFNKEAILEWLLTPGREDYTDAQIAEFSHIKRLDDVVELHGVEERADTLKCQYGDIALGETNAKLVYVVPCGDVLPRQALSGGRCPQCGASYRESDIITINPTSAKTTKSLQDRMATLHQEMRHHNGKLRKPKRNRMDQTQPTKIRKL
;
A
#
# COMPACT_ATOMS: atom_id res chain seq x y z
N MET A 1 -2.07 18.85 4.11
CA MET A 1 -1.51 17.87 5.08
C MET A 1 -1.44 16.47 4.46
N TRP A 2 -0.72 16.29 3.34
CA TRP A 2 -0.32 14.98 2.79
C TRP A 2 1.21 14.93 2.58
N LYS A 3 1.95 15.68 3.41
CA LYS A 3 3.42 15.84 3.31
C LYS A 3 4.19 14.91 4.25
N TYR A 4 3.48 14.12 5.06
CA TYR A 4 4.07 13.30 6.12
C TYR A 4 3.61 11.85 5.98
N CYS A 5 4.54 10.93 6.22
CA CYS A 5 4.33 9.50 6.29
C CYS A 5 3.34 9.18 7.40
N ARG A 6 2.26 8.47 7.07
CA ARG A 6 1.17 8.19 8.00
C ARG A 6 1.57 7.26 9.15
N LEU A 7 2.64 6.49 8.98
CA LEU A 7 3.15 5.57 10.00
C LEU A 7 4.21 6.23 10.89
N SER A 8 5.24 6.84 10.29
CA SER A 8 6.42 7.35 11.01
C SER A 8 6.35 8.83 11.37
N ASN A 9 5.35 9.57 10.87
CA ASN A 9 5.23 11.03 10.98
C ASN A 9 6.42 11.85 10.42
N LYS A 10 7.39 11.19 9.76
CA LYS A 10 8.48 11.85 9.02
C LYS A 10 7.93 12.43 7.72
N LYS A 11 8.63 13.39 7.13
CA LYS A 11 8.27 13.94 5.80
C LYS A 11 8.22 12.82 4.75
N LEU A 12 7.25 12.88 3.84
CA LEU A 12 7.19 11.95 2.72
C LEU A 12 8.37 12.17 1.78
N GLN A 13 9.03 11.09 1.41
CA GLN A 13 10.15 11.06 0.47
C GLN A 13 9.98 9.87 -0.46
N LEU A 14 10.39 10.04 -1.72
CA LEU A 14 10.39 8.95 -2.68
C LEU A 14 11.44 7.90 -2.28
N PRO A 15 11.15 6.59 -2.45
CA PRO A 15 9.91 6.01 -2.94
C PRO A 15 8.78 5.97 -1.89
N ILE A 16 7.57 6.28 -2.34
CA ILE A 16 6.34 6.30 -1.52
C ILE A 16 5.57 5.00 -1.76
N MET A 17 4.96 4.48 -0.70
CA MET A 17 4.06 3.34 -0.75
C MET A 17 2.67 3.70 -0.25
N SER A 18 1.65 2.98 -0.70
CA SER A 18 0.27 3.15 -0.25
C SER A 18 -0.42 1.84 0.07
N ASP A 19 -1.29 1.85 1.08
CA ASP A 19 -2.13 0.73 1.47
C ASP A 19 -3.52 0.79 0.82
N TYR A 20 -4.35 -0.22 1.04
CA TYR A 20 -5.72 -0.24 0.49
C TYR A 20 -6.62 0.91 0.97
N LYS A 21 -6.26 1.59 2.06
CA LYS A 21 -7.00 2.74 2.59
C LYS A 21 -6.59 4.04 1.90
N GLY A 22 -5.57 4.00 1.03
CA GLY A 22 -5.02 5.17 0.35
C GLY A 22 -4.08 6.00 1.23
N HIS A 23 -3.63 5.48 2.36
CA HIS A 23 -2.63 6.15 3.20
C HIS A 23 -1.27 6.16 2.50
N LEU A 24 -0.47 7.18 2.78
CA LEU A 24 0.88 7.33 2.19
C LEU A 24 1.96 7.06 3.22
N PHE A 25 2.97 6.30 2.81
CA PHE A 25 4.08 5.88 3.66
C PHE A 25 5.40 6.03 2.92
N ASN A 26 6.47 6.33 3.66
CA ASN A 26 7.82 6.12 3.13
C ASN A 26 8.09 4.62 3.05
N LYS A 27 8.74 4.17 1.98
CA LYS A 27 9.15 2.77 1.84
C LYS A 27 9.98 2.29 3.03
N GLU A 28 10.90 3.13 3.52
CA GLU A 28 11.70 2.82 4.70
C GLU A 28 10.83 2.52 5.93
N ALA A 29 9.80 3.33 6.20
CA ALA A 29 8.91 3.14 7.34
C ALA A 29 8.12 1.82 7.23
N ILE A 30 7.72 1.42 6.01
CA ILE A 30 7.07 0.12 5.79
C ILE A 30 8.05 -1.03 6.01
N LEU A 31 9.31 -0.89 5.58
CA LEU A 31 10.32 -1.93 5.78
C LEU A 31 10.65 -2.10 7.26
N GLU A 32 10.89 -1.00 7.99
CA GLU A 32 11.05 -0.99 9.45
C GLU A 32 9.86 -1.68 10.11
N TRP A 33 8.64 -1.23 9.77
CA TRP A 33 7.40 -1.84 10.27
C TRP A 33 7.41 -3.34 10.08
N LEU A 34 7.67 -3.84 8.87
CA LEU A 34 7.64 -5.27 8.57
C LEU A 34 8.76 -6.07 9.26
N LEU A 35 9.90 -5.45 9.54
CA LEU A 35 11.07 -6.08 10.15
C LEU A 35 11.00 -6.13 11.69
N THR A 36 10.28 -5.22 12.34
CA THR A 36 10.12 -5.18 13.80
C THR A 36 9.16 -6.29 14.29
N PRO A 37 9.67 -7.38 14.91
CA PRO A 37 8.87 -8.55 15.26
C PRO A 37 8.02 -8.30 16.52
N GLY A 38 6.72 -8.10 16.35
CA GLY A 38 5.82 -7.80 17.48
C GLY A 38 5.52 -6.31 17.62
N ARG A 39 6.15 -5.45 16.81
CA ARG A 39 5.87 -4.01 16.68
C ARG A 39 6.14 -3.22 17.98
N GLU A 40 7.12 -3.68 18.75
CA GLU A 40 7.53 -3.11 20.04
C GLU A 40 7.94 -1.63 19.99
N ASP A 41 8.38 -1.13 18.83
CA ASP A 41 8.73 0.28 18.62
C ASP A 41 7.51 1.18 18.34
N TYR A 42 6.30 0.61 18.28
CA TYR A 42 5.07 1.31 17.89
C TYR A 42 4.05 1.33 19.02
N THR A 43 3.25 2.39 19.06
CA THR A 43 2.14 2.52 20.01
C THR A 43 1.00 1.53 19.68
N ASP A 44 0.22 1.14 20.69
CA ASP A 44 -0.97 0.28 20.49
C ASP A 44 -1.95 0.85 19.46
N ALA A 45 -2.09 2.18 19.42
CA ALA A 45 -2.92 2.87 18.44
C ALA A 45 -2.40 2.69 17.01
N GLN A 46 -1.09 2.87 16.79
CA GLN A 46 -0.47 2.60 15.48
C GLN A 46 -0.60 1.13 15.11
N ILE A 47 -0.43 0.23 16.09
CA ILE A 47 -0.56 -1.22 15.85
C ILE A 47 -1.98 -1.57 15.39
N ALA A 48 -3.00 -1.05 16.08
CA ALA A 48 -4.38 -1.23 15.68
C ALA A 48 -4.66 -0.67 14.27
N GLU A 49 -4.18 0.55 13.98
CA GLU A 49 -4.44 1.25 12.73
C GLU A 49 -3.81 0.59 11.50
N PHE A 50 -2.59 0.06 11.64
CA PHE A 50 -1.76 -0.50 10.56
C PHE A 50 -1.59 -2.02 10.60
N SER A 51 -2.33 -2.72 11.46
CA SER A 51 -2.34 -4.19 11.60
C SER A 51 -2.63 -4.97 10.31
N HIS A 52 -3.23 -4.32 9.30
CA HIS A 52 -3.47 -4.91 7.98
C HIS A 52 -2.21 -5.05 7.12
N ILE A 53 -1.14 -4.30 7.41
CA ILE A 53 0.11 -4.34 6.66
C ILE A 53 1.00 -5.43 7.27
N LYS A 54 0.94 -6.64 6.70
CA LYS A 54 1.68 -7.81 7.19
C LYS A 54 2.80 -8.23 6.25
N ARG A 55 2.71 -7.84 4.98
CA ARG A 55 3.66 -8.18 3.92
C ARG A 55 3.77 -7.00 2.95
N LEU A 56 4.85 -6.97 2.16
CA LEU A 56 4.97 -6.02 1.06
C LEU A 56 3.86 -6.14 0.02
N ASP A 57 3.19 -7.28 -0.08
CA ASP A 57 2.05 -7.45 -0.98
C ASP A 57 0.78 -6.67 -0.53
N ASP A 58 0.73 -6.24 0.74
CA ASP A 58 -0.38 -5.47 1.30
C ASP A 58 -0.28 -3.95 1.01
N VAL A 59 0.80 -3.53 0.33
CA VAL A 59 1.04 -2.15 -0.12
C VAL A 59 1.43 -2.13 -1.61
N VAL A 60 1.33 -0.95 -2.22
CA VAL A 60 1.75 -0.68 -3.60
C VAL A 60 2.75 0.47 -3.59
N GLU A 61 3.89 0.30 -4.26
CA GLU A 61 4.83 1.39 -4.52
C GLU A 61 4.26 2.34 -5.57
N LEU A 62 4.29 3.63 -5.28
CA LEU A 62 3.71 4.66 -6.14
C LEU A 62 4.73 5.15 -7.16
N HIS A 63 4.27 5.30 -8.40
CA HIS A 63 5.02 5.81 -9.53
C HIS A 63 4.34 7.05 -10.11
N GLY A 64 5.03 7.75 -11.03
CA GLY A 64 4.50 9.00 -11.59
C GLY A 64 4.40 10.14 -10.58
N VAL A 65 5.18 10.06 -9.49
CA VAL A 65 5.34 11.14 -8.50
C VAL A 65 6.76 11.66 -8.56
N GLU A 66 6.93 12.98 -8.53
CA GLU A 66 8.23 13.64 -8.48
C GLU A 66 8.26 14.68 -7.35
N GLU A 67 9.44 14.97 -6.83
CA GLU A 67 9.64 16.06 -5.89
C GLU A 67 10.17 17.28 -6.64
N ARG A 68 9.41 18.38 -6.62
CA ARG A 68 9.81 19.67 -7.19
C ARG A 68 9.62 20.76 -6.16
N ALA A 69 10.68 21.53 -5.89
CA ALA A 69 10.66 22.63 -4.92
C ALA A 69 10.01 22.23 -3.58
N ASP A 70 10.50 21.14 -2.98
CA ASP A 70 10.05 20.64 -1.69
C ASP A 70 8.59 20.11 -1.65
N THR A 71 7.98 19.92 -2.82
CA THR A 71 6.60 19.48 -2.97
C THR A 71 6.52 18.26 -3.87
N LEU A 72 5.84 17.22 -3.37
CA LEU A 72 5.54 16.03 -4.16
C LEU A 72 4.40 16.34 -5.13
N LYS A 73 4.61 16.02 -6.40
CA LYS A 73 3.67 16.28 -7.49
C LYS A 73 3.41 15.04 -8.34
N CYS A 74 2.20 14.93 -8.84
CA CYS A 74 1.81 13.96 -9.87
C CYS A 74 2.34 14.43 -11.23
N GLN A 75 3.21 13.65 -11.87
CA GLN A 75 3.86 13.97 -13.14
C GLN A 75 2.86 14.18 -14.28
N TYR A 76 1.76 13.42 -14.30
CA TYR A 76 0.79 13.45 -15.39
C TYR A 76 -0.03 14.77 -15.47
N GLY A 77 -0.19 15.48 -14.34
CA GLY A 77 -1.04 16.67 -14.27
C GLY A 77 -0.38 17.89 -13.60
N ASP A 78 0.89 17.78 -13.21
CA ASP A 78 1.62 18.76 -12.37
C ASP A 78 0.87 19.16 -11.09
N ILE A 79 0.04 18.25 -10.55
CA ILE A 79 -0.80 18.49 -9.38
C ILE A 79 -0.03 18.15 -8.11
N ALA A 80 0.01 19.05 -7.13
CA ALA A 80 0.65 18.78 -5.85
C ALA A 80 -0.16 17.76 -5.03
N LEU A 81 0.54 16.83 -4.38
CA LEU A 81 -0.09 15.88 -3.46
C LEU A 81 -0.67 16.64 -2.26
N GLY A 82 -1.99 16.49 -2.06
CA GLY A 82 -2.72 17.14 -0.99
C GLY A 82 -3.25 18.52 -1.32
N GLU A 83 -3.18 18.92 -2.59
CA GLU A 83 -3.90 20.06 -3.12
C GLU A 83 -5.41 19.79 -3.12
N THR A 84 -6.21 20.68 -2.53
CA THR A 84 -7.61 20.42 -2.16
C THR A 84 -8.55 20.23 -3.35
N ASN A 85 -8.18 20.76 -4.51
CA ASN A 85 -9.08 20.83 -5.67
C ASN A 85 -8.96 19.60 -6.59
N ALA A 86 -8.00 18.72 -6.36
CA ALA A 86 -7.72 17.59 -7.24
C ALA A 86 -7.83 16.24 -6.52
N LYS A 87 -8.67 15.35 -7.05
CA LYS A 87 -8.77 13.96 -6.58
C LYS A 87 -7.70 13.12 -7.25
N LEU A 88 -6.58 12.94 -6.55
CA LEU A 88 -5.52 12.01 -6.96
C LEU A 88 -5.85 10.58 -6.56
N VAL A 89 -5.53 9.65 -7.45
CA VAL A 89 -5.70 8.22 -7.29
C VAL A 89 -4.42 7.50 -7.71
N TYR A 90 -4.28 6.23 -7.37
CA TYR A 90 -3.32 5.36 -8.04
C TYR A 90 -4.00 4.10 -8.58
N VAL A 91 -3.38 3.49 -9.58
CA VAL A 91 -3.86 2.25 -10.23
C VAL A 91 -3.05 1.06 -9.71
N VAL A 92 -3.70 0.15 -9.00
CA VAL A 92 -3.02 -0.94 -8.27
C VAL A 92 -2.06 -1.80 -9.11
N PRO A 93 -2.40 -2.24 -10.34
CA PRO A 93 -1.49 -3.04 -11.17
C PRO A 93 -0.14 -2.39 -11.49
N CYS A 94 -0.07 -1.06 -11.57
CA CYS A 94 1.15 -0.35 -11.97
C CYS A 94 1.69 0.64 -10.93
N GLY A 95 0.89 1.08 -9.97
CA GLY A 95 1.27 2.07 -8.97
C GLY A 95 1.28 3.53 -9.45
N ASP A 96 0.98 3.81 -10.71
CA ASP A 96 1.00 5.19 -11.23
C ASP A 96 -0.06 6.06 -10.53
N VAL A 97 0.38 7.22 -10.05
CA VAL A 97 -0.47 8.26 -9.48
C VAL A 97 -0.98 9.17 -10.58
N LEU A 98 -2.30 9.40 -10.60
CA LEU A 98 -2.99 10.11 -11.66
C LEU A 98 -4.18 10.92 -11.10
N PRO A 99 -4.61 12.00 -11.77
CA PRO A 99 -5.92 12.60 -11.51
C PRO A 99 -7.03 11.60 -11.86
N ARG A 100 -8.05 11.44 -11.01
CA ARG A 100 -9.17 10.50 -11.27
C ARG A 100 -9.81 10.67 -12.64
N GLN A 101 -9.89 11.91 -13.12
CA GLN A 101 -10.48 12.27 -14.42
C GLN A 101 -9.64 11.84 -15.63
N ALA A 102 -8.35 11.55 -15.46
CA ALA A 102 -7.49 11.05 -16.53
C ALA A 102 -7.73 9.56 -16.85
N LEU A 103 -8.37 8.84 -15.94
CA LEU A 103 -8.64 7.41 -16.08
C LEU A 103 -9.91 7.18 -16.91
N SER A 104 -9.73 6.66 -18.13
CA SER A 104 -10.80 6.21 -19.03
C SER A 104 -10.36 4.95 -19.79
N GLY A 105 -11.30 4.07 -20.14
CA GLY A 105 -11.02 2.93 -21.02
C GLY A 105 -10.23 1.75 -20.43
N GLY A 106 -10.02 1.69 -19.10
CA GLY A 106 -9.44 0.52 -18.42
C GLY A 106 -7.95 0.28 -18.70
N ARG A 107 -7.23 1.28 -19.23
CA ARG A 107 -5.78 1.27 -19.44
C ARG A 107 -5.15 2.52 -18.85
N CYS A 108 -4.06 2.35 -18.11
CA CYS A 108 -3.35 3.45 -17.47
C CYS A 108 -2.83 4.40 -18.56
N PRO A 109 -3.18 5.70 -18.54
CA PRO A 109 -2.70 6.66 -19.53
C PRO A 109 -1.20 6.95 -19.44
N GLN A 110 -0.56 6.65 -18.30
CA GLN A 110 0.88 6.83 -18.10
C GLN A 110 1.71 5.68 -18.69
N CYS A 111 1.34 4.42 -18.40
CA CYS A 111 2.15 3.25 -18.76
C CYS A 111 1.43 2.19 -19.62
N GLY A 112 0.14 2.35 -19.89
CA GLY A 112 -0.67 1.41 -20.67
C GLY A 112 -1.15 0.16 -19.92
N ALA A 113 -0.80 -0.01 -18.65
CA ALA A 113 -1.23 -1.16 -17.84
C ALA A 113 -2.75 -1.28 -17.77
N SER A 114 -3.30 -2.48 -17.98
CA SER A 114 -4.74 -2.71 -17.88
C SER A 114 -5.19 -2.74 -16.42
N TYR A 115 -6.35 -2.18 -16.13
CA TYR A 115 -6.91 -2.08 -14.80
C TYR A 115 -8.43 -2.19 -14.81
N ARG A 116 -9.01 -2.58 -13.67
CA ARG A 116 -10.45 -2.57 -13.41
C ARG A 116 -10.83 -1.32 -12.62
N GLU A 117 -12.10 -0.92 -12.65
CA GLU A 117 -12.58 0.19 -11.80
C GLU A 117 -12.27 -0.05 -10.31
N SER A 118 -12.33 -1.31 -9.86
CA SER A 118 -11.93 -1.70 -8.51
C SER A 118 -10.44 -1.53 -8.21
N ASP A 119 -9.57 -1.39 -9.21
CA ASP A 119 -8.13 -1.21 -9.02
C ASP A 119 -7.73 0.26 -8.78
N ILE A 120 -8.68 1.18 -8.85
CA ILE A 120 -8.47 2.61 -8.64
C ILE A 120 -8.60 2.91 -7.14
N ILE A 121 -7.51 3.38 -6.53
CA ILE A 121 -7.49 3.72 -5.10
C ILE A 121 -7.38 5.21 -4.95
N THR A 122 -8.32 5.80 -4.21
CA THR A 122 -8.25 7.22 -3.86
C THR A 122 -7.22 7.44 -2.77
N ILE A 123 -6.30 8.38 -3.01
CA ILE A 123 -5.28 8.75 -2.04
C ILE A 123 -5.92 9.59 -0.93
N ASN A 124 -5.66 9.24 0.33
CA ASN A 124 -6.15 9.92 1.54
C ASN A 124 -7.63 10.34 1.43
N PRO A 125 -8.56 9.38 1.26
CA PRO A 125 -9.98 9.68 1.09
C PRO A 125 -10.55 10.37 2.33
N THR A 126 -11.32 11.45 2.12
CA THR A 126 -11.98 12.20 3.21
C THR A 126 -13.46 11.85 3.37
N SER A 127 -14.11 11.37 2.30
CA SER A 127 -15.53 11.01 2.34
C SER A 127 -15.75 9.59 2.87
N ALA A 128 -16.68 9.40 3.79
CA ALA A 128 -17.06 8.09 4.31
C ALA A 128 -17.47 7.09 3.20
N LYS A 129 -18.13 7.58 2.13
CA LYS A 129 -18.50 6.75 0.97
C LYS A 129 -17.28 6.13 0.28
N THR A 130 -16.24 6.93 0.03
CA THR A 130 -15.02 6.45 -0.62
C THR A 130 -14.26 5.50 0.30
N THR A 131 -14.15 5.84 1.59
CA THR A 131 -13.51 4.96 2.58
C THR A 131 -14.21 3.61 2.66
N LYS A 132 -15.55 3.58 2.66
CA LYS A 132 -16.33 2.34 2.64
C LYS A 132 -16.08 1.54 1.37
N SER A 133 -16.09 2.19 0.20
CA SER A 133 -15.79 1.52 -1.09
C SER A 133 -14.42 0.83 -1.08
N LEU A 134 -13.38 1.47 -0.53
CA LEU A 134 -12.06 0.88 -0.41
C LEU A 134 -12.02 -0.32 0.56
N GLN A 135 -12.79 -0.24 1.65
CA GLN A 135 -12.95 -1.36 2.59
C GLN A 135 -13.67 -2.55 1.93
N ASP A 136 -14.77 -2.30 1.21
CA ASP A 136 -15.54 -3.31 0.49
C ASP A 136 -14.69 -4.01 -0.59
N ARG A 137 -13.87 -3.24 -1.31
CA ARG A 137 -12.85 -3.78 -2.24
C ARG A 137 -11.90 -4.73 -1.53
N MET A 138 -11.33 -4.33 -0.39
CA MET A 138 -10.39 -5.19 0.34
C MET A 138 -11.06 -6.46 0.88
N ALA A 139 -12.33 -6.37 1.30
CA ALA A 139 -13.12 -7.53 1.71
C ALA A 139 -13.34 -8.52 0.54
N THR A 140 -13.62 -8.01 -0.66
CA THR A 140 -13.75 -8.83 -1.88
C THR A 140 -12.43 -9.52 -2.21
N LEU A 141 -11.30 -8.79 -2.19
CA LEU A 141 -9.99 -9.40 -2.41
C LEU A 141 -9.64 -10.47 -1.38
N HIS A 142 -10.05 -10.31 -0.11
CA HIS A 142 -9.89 -11.35 0.89
C HIS A 142 -10.66 -12.63 0.55
N GLN A 143 -11.90 -12.51 0.07
CA GLN A 143 -12.70 -13.66 -0.39
C GLN A 143 -12.06 -14.35 -1.60
N GLU A 144 -11.43 -13.58 -2.49
CA GLU A 144 -10.67 -14.07 -3.64
C GLU A 144 -9.26 -14.55 -3.30
N MET A 145 -8.88 -14.58 -2.02
CA MET A 145 -7.54 -14.95 -1.55
C MET A 145 -6.44 -14.11 -2.21
N ARG A 146 -6.64 -12.80 -2.31
CA ARG A 146 -5.68 -11.83 -2.88
C ARG A 146 -5.22 -10.80 -1.85
N HIS A 147 -4.02 -10.28 -2.06
CA HIS A 147 -3.47 -9.14 -1.35
C HIS A 147 -3.93 -7.82 -2.00
N HIS A 148 -3.62 -6.69 -1.36
CA HIS A 148 -3.98 -5.37 -1.87
C HIS A 148 -3.44 -5.14 -3.30
N ASN A 149 -2.19 -5.55 -3.55
CA ASN A 149 -1.54 -5.49 -4.86
C ASN A 149 -2.10 -6.49 -5.90
N GLY A 150 -3.17 -7.22 -5.57
CA GLY A 150 -3.82 -8.17 -6.46
C GLY A 150 -3.17 -9.56 -6.54
N LYS A 151 -1.99 -9.78 -5.95
CA LYS A 151 -1.34 -11.11 -5.96
C LYS A 151 -2.09 -12.10 -5.08
N LEU A 152 -2.09 -13.37 -5.49
CA LEU A 152 -2.67 -14.46 -4.69
C LEU A 152 -1.93 -14.65 -3.36
N ARG A 153 -2.70 -14.86 -2.30
CA ARG A 153 -2.24 -15.25 -0.98
C ARG A 153 -1.76 -16.69 -1.07
N LYS A 154 -0.44 -16.88 -1.01
CA LYS A 154 0.13 -18.24 -0.96
C LYS A 154 -0.29 -18.90 0.35
N PRO A 155 -0.71 -20.18 0.34
CA PRO A 155 -0.91 -20.92 1.57
C PRO A 155 0.40 -20.97 2.35
N LYS A 156 0.32 -20.84 3.69
CA LYS A 156 1.48 -20.98 4.57
C LYS A 156 2.07 -22.37 4.34
N ARG A 157 3.24 -22.44 3.72
CA ARG A 157 4.00 -23.69 3.62
C ARG A 157 4.54 -23.94 5.02
N ASN A 158 3.97 -24.88 5.76
CA ASN A 158 4.48 -25.25 7.08
C ASN A 158 5.94 -25.67 6.90
N ARG A 159 6.85 -24.93 7.54
CA ARG A 159 8.25 -25.33 7.65
C ARG A 159 8.23 -26.49 8.65
N MET A 160 8.26 -27.72 8.14
CA MET A 160 8.45 -28.90 8.99
C MET A 160 9.70 -28.68 9.83
N ASP A 161 9.50 -28.69 11.14
CA ASP A 161 10.55 -28.59 12.14
C ASP A 161 11.48 -29.80 12.00
N GLN A 162 12.75 -29.56 11.69
CA GLN A 162 13.77 -30.62 11.65
C GLN A 162 14.13 -30.99 13.09
N THR A 163 13.29 -31.78 13.75
CA THR A 163 13.68 -32.48 14.97
C THR A 163 14.56 -33.66 14.57
N GLN A 164 15.86 -33.53 14.81
CA GLN A 164 16.83 -34.63 14.67
C GLN A 164 16.48 -35.74 15.68
N PRO A 165 16.40 -37.02 15.29
CA PRO A 165 16.26 -38.11 16.25
C PRO A 165 17.59 -38.34 16.98
N THR A 166 17.55 -38.19 18.31
CA THR A 166 18.60 -38.58 19.25
C THR A 166 18.94 -40.06 19.07
N LYS A 167 20.18 -40.36 18.64
CA LYS A 167 20.70 -41.73 18.62
C LYS A 167 20.93 -42.22 20.05
N ILE A 168 20.06 -43.10 20.52
CA ILE A 168 20.27 -43.89 21.74
C ILE A 168 21.46 -44.82 21.49
N ARG A 169 22.55 -44.62 22.25
CA ARG A 169 23.64 -45.60 22.39
C ARG A 169 23.12 -46.78 23.19
N LYS A 170 23.13 -48.00 22.62
CA LYS A 170 23.04 -49.24 23.40
C LYS A 170 24.45 -49.75 23.69
N LEU A 171 24.61 -50.15 24.96
CA LEU A 171 25.76 -50.83 25.57
C LEU A 171 26.03 -52.18 24.91
#